data_AF-A0A5D6WQ52-F1
#
_entry.id   AF-A0A5D6WQ52-F1
#
_cell.length_a   1.000
_cell.length_b   1.000
_cell.length_c   1.000
_cell.angle_alpha   90.00
_cell.angle_beta   90.00
_cell.angle_gamma   90.00
#
_symmetry.space_group_name_H-M   'P 1'
#
loop_
_entity.id
_entity.type
_entity.pdbx_description
1 polymer ?
#
loop_
_entity_poly.entity_id
_entity_poly.type
_entity_poly.pdbx_seq_one_letter_code
_entity_poly.pdbx_strand_id
1 'polypeptide(L)' 'MFVVKKNSEMMNKTFRLPVDLLERLTEVAKAQDVSVNNLVQQCCEYALGDMAGGGKSETKQGK' A
#
# COMPACT_ATOMS: atom_id res chain seq x y z
N MET A 1 -1.38 30.66 -3.73
CA MET A 1 -2.80 30.26 -3.90
C MET A 1 -2.97 28.90 -3.25
N PHE A 2 -3.77 28.80 -2.19
CA PHE A 2 -3.97 27.54 -1.45
C PHE A 2 -4.98 26.66 -2.20
N VAL A 3 -4.55 25.50 -2.68
CA VAL A 3 -5.40 24.54 -3.39
C VAL A 3 -5.69 23.39 -2.43
N VAL A 4 -6.93 23.29 -1.97
CA VAL A 4 -7.39 22.18 -1.14
C VAL A 4 -7.45 20.93 -2.03
N LYS A 5 -6.51 19.99 -1.83
CA LYS A 5 -6.63 18.66 -2.43
C LYS A 5 -7.81 17.95 -1.78
N LYS A 6 -8.71 17.37 -2.59
CA LYS A 6 -9.76 16.48 -2.07
C LYS A 6 -9.08 15.39 -1.26
N ASN A 7 -9.45 15.27 0.02
CA ASN A 7 -9.07 14.12 0.83
C ASN A 7 -9.53 12.88 0.06
N SER A 8 -8.61 11.96 -0.22
CA SER A 8 -8.96 10.72 -0.90
C SER A 8 -9.96 9.99 -0.02
N GLU A 9 -11.17 9.75 -0.54
CA GLU A 9 -12.21 9.06 0.21
C GLU A 9 -11.74 7.64 0.53
N MET A 10 -11.51 7.36 1.83
CA MET A 10 -11.13 6.04 2.31
C MET A 10 -12.37 5.33 2.85
N MET A 11 -12.64 4.13 2.36
CA MET A 11 -13.70 3.26 2.90
C MET A 11 -13.10 2.13 3.73
N ASN A 12 -13.66 1.89 4.91
CA ASN A 12 -13.31 0.72 5.71
C ASN A 12 -13.87 -0.56 5.07
N LYS A 13 -13.01 -1.59 4.94
CA LYS A 13 -13.38 -2.91 4.44
C LYS A 13 -12.67 -3.98 5.27
N THR A 14 -13.39 -5.06 5.58
CA THR A 14 -12.85 -6.21 6.31
C THR A 14 -12.52 -7.35 5.35
N PHE A 15 -11.26 -7.78 5.36
CA PHE A 15 -10.78 -8.95 4.61
C PHE A 15 -10.39 -10.07 5.57
N ARG A 16 -10.54 -11.32 5.14
CA ARG A 16 -9.99 -12.47 5.87
C ARG A 16 -8.69 -12.89 5.20
N LEU A 17 -7.61 -12.89 5.96
CA LEU A 17 -6.27 -13.29 5.52
C LEU A 17 -5.83 -14.54 6.30
N PRO A 18 -4.98 -15.40 5.72
CA PRO A 18 -4.31 -16.46 6.48
C PRO A 18 -3.51 -15.87 7.65
N VAL A 19 -3.48 -16.58 8.78
CA VAL A 19 -2.82 -16.11 10.01
C VAL A 19 -1.33 -15.83 9.77
N ASP A 20 -0.61 -16.78 9.17
CA ASP A 20 0.81 -16.64 8.84
C ASP A 20 1.10 -15.41 7.96
N LEU A 21 0.22 -15.09 7.01
CA LEU A 21 0.38 -13.89 6.18
C LEU A 21 0.22 -12.61 7.00
N LEU A 22 -0.79 -12.56 7.87
CA LEU A 22 -1.03 -11.39 8.71
C LEU A 22 0.11 -11.16 9.71
N GLU A 23 0.68 -12.22 10.27
CA GLU A 23 1.85 -12.14 11.15
C GLU A 23 3.05 -11.54 10.42
N ARG A 24 3.39 -12.06 9.24
CA ARG A 24 4.49 -11.52 8.41
C ARG A 24 4.28 -10.06 8.02
N LEU A 25 3.06 -9.68 7.62
CA LEU A 25 2.72 -8.29 7.30
C LEU A 25 2.88 -7.39 8.54
N THR A 26 2.53 -7.87 9.72
CA THR A 26 2.67 -7.13 10.98
C THR A 26 4.14 -6.93 11.35
N GLU A 27 4.97 -7.95 11.18
CA GLU A 27 6.42 -7.85 11.42
C GLU A 27 7.09 -6.84 10.48
N VAL A 28 6.76 -6.89 9.18
CA VAL A 28 7.27 -5.94 8.18
C VAL A 28 6.81 -4.52 8.50
N ALA A 29 5.52 -4.34 8.82
CA ALA A 29 4.97 -3.04 9.16
C ALA A 29 5.68 -2.43 10.38
N LYS A 30 5.94 -3.25 11.41
CA LYS A 30 6.69 -2.84 12.61
C LYS A 30 8.14 -2.50 12.30
N ALA A 31 8.82 -3.30 11.46
CA ALA A 31 10.21 -3.06 11.08
C ALA A 31 10.40 -1.77 10.27
N GLN A 32 9.37 -1.37 9.50
CA GLN A 32 9.39 -0.17 8.66
C GLN A 32 8.70 1.05 9.29
N ASP A 33 8.24 0.94 10.54
CA ASP A 33 7.49 1.98 11.26
C ASP A 33 6.26 2.50 10.48
N VAL A 34 5.52 1.58 9.85
CA VAL A 34 4.28 1.87 9.12
C VAL A 34 3.09 1.10 9.68
N SER A 35 1.88 1.57 9.40
CA SER A 35 0.67 0.80 9.73
C SER A 35 0.47 -0.37 8.76
N VAL A 36 -0.09 -1.47 9.26
CA VAL A 36 -0.46 -2.62 8.42
C VAL A 36 -1.40 -2.20 7.28
N ASN A 37 -2.30 -1.25 7.51
CA ASN A 37 -3.19 -0.73 6.48
C ASN A 37 -2.42 -0.02 5.34
N ASN A 38 -1.42 0.80 5.68
CA ASN A 38 -0.59 1.47 4.69
C ASN A 38 0.28 0.47 3.92
N LEU A 39 0.82 -0.54 4.60
CA LEU A 39 1.56 -1.63 3.95
C LEU A 39 0.66 -2.40 2.97
N VAL A 40 -0.55 -2.80 3.39
CA VAL A 40 -1.50 -3.53 2.55
C VAL A 40 -1.90 -2.70 1.32
N GLN A 41 -2.14 -1.39 1.48
CA GLN A 41 -2.40 -0.50 0.35
C GLN A 41 -1.25 -0.53 -0.67
N GLN A 42 0.00 -0.37 -0.22
CA GLN A 42 1.16 -0.40 -1.10
C GLN A 42 1.34 -1.76 -1.79
N CYS A 43 1.10 -2.86 -1.07
CA CYS A 43 1.12 -4.21 -1.66
C CYS A 43 0.08 -4.35 -2.76
N CYS A 44 -1.14 -3.83 -2.55
CA CYS A 44 -2.20 -3.85 -3.55
C CYS A 44 -1.85 -2.96 -4.75
N GLU A 45 -1.36 -1.74 -4.54
CA GLU A 45 -0.95 -0.84 -5.63
C GLU A 45 0.19 -1.43 -6.46
N TYR A 46 1.18 -2.06 -5.80
CA TYR A 46 2.27 -2.75 -6.47
C TYR A 46 1.75 -3.90 -7.34
N ALA A 47 0.94 -4.80 -6.76
CA ALA A 47 0.40 -5.93 -7.49
C ALA A 47 -0.54 -5.50 -8.65
N LEU A 48 -1.38 -4.49 -8.43
CA LEU A 48 -2.28 -3.95 -9.46
C LEU A 48 -1.52 -3.21 -10.57
N GLY A 49 -0.48 -2.46 -10.22
CA GLY A 49 0.41 -1.81 -11.17
C GLY A 49 1.19 -2.80 -12.02
N ASP A 50 1.67 -3.89 -11.42
CA ASP A 50 2.36 -4.98 -12.11
C ASP A 50 1.41 -5.75 -13.05
N MET A 51 0.17 -6.01 -12.62
CA MET A 51 -0.87 -6.64 -13.46
C MET A 51 -1.32 -5.76 -14.63
N ALA A 52 -1.33 -4.44 -14.47
CA ALA A 52 -1.55 -3.49 -15.57
C ALA A 52 -0.31 -3.33 -16.47
N GLY A 53 0.84 -3.80 -15.99
CA GLY A 53 2.18 -3.55 -16.50
C GLY A 53 2.81 -4.71 -17.26
N GLY A 54 2.15 -5.16 -18.32
CA GLY A 54 2.87 -5.68 -19.50
C GLY A 54 3.75 -4.61 -20.19
N GLY A 55 4.48 -3.78 -19.44
CA GLY A 55 5.33 -2.70 -19.94
C GLY A 55 5.59 -1.55 -18.97
N LYS A 56 6.80 -1.55 -18.40
CA LYS A 56 7.67 -0.40 -18.05
C LYS A 56 7.42 0.46 -16.79
N SER A 57 8.43 0.36 -15.92
CA SER A 57 9.31 1.44 -15.43
C SER A 57 9.14 1.93 -13.98
N GLU A 58 10.12 1.53 -13.17
CA GLU A 58 10.98 2.40 -12.36
C GLU A 58 10.59 3.88 -12.34
N THR A 59 10.30 4.43 -11.16
CA THR A 59 10.79 5.78 -10.80
C THR A 59 10.93 5.86 -9.28
N LYS A 60 12.20 5.91 -8.85
CA LYS A 60 12.62 6.51 -7.58
C LYS A 60 12.04 7.91 -7.45
N GLN A 61 11.56 8.28 -6.27
CA GLN A 61 11.70 9.68 -5.89
C GLN A 61 12.00 9.82 -4.39
N GLY A 62 13.30 9.95 -4.13
CA GLY A 62 13.82 10.66 -2.98
C GLY A 62 14.40 12.00 -3.44
N LYS A 63 14.26 12.98 -2.53
CA LYS A 63 14.85 14.32 -2.46
C LYS A 63 14.05 15.47 -3.07
#